data_AF-A0A127T0T4-F1
#
_entry.id   AF-A0A127T0T4-F1
#
_cell.length_a   1.000
_cell.length_b   1.000
_cell.length_c   1.000
_cell.angle_alpha   90.00
_cell.angle_beta   90.00
_cell.angle_gamma   90.00
#
_symmetry.space_group_name_H-M   'P 1'
#
loop_
_entity.id
_entity.type
_entity.pdbx_description
1 polymer ?
#
loop_
_entity_poly.entity_id
_entity_poly.type
_entity_poly.pdbx_seq_one_letter_code
_entity_poly.pdbx_strand_id
1 'polypeptide(L)'
;MRCLFRQFLSKQTDASLNSYYRALGNGLVTDASIRQALALQALAIVPEALRQEPILLSVDDTSIAKWGKHFDGVGILYDHAKHDGKSYFNGHAFVSLTMSVPVLHETAGKQQIRYIAVPIGYVMRT
;
A
#
# COMPACT_ATOMS: atom_id res chain seq x y z
N MET A 1 5.14 7.44 7.91
CA MET A 1 3.97 8.32 8.21
C MET A 1 4.19 9.78 7.86
N ARG A 2 5.22 10.47 8.38
CA ARG A 2 5.48 11.89 8.05
C ARG A 2 5.65 12.19 6.55
N CYS A 3 6.26 11.28 5.80
CA CYS A 3 6.42 11.41 4.34
C CYS A 3 5.07 11.38 3.61
N LEU A 4 4.25 10.34 3.84
CA LEU A 4 2.90 10.22 3.29
C LEU A 4 2.04 11.45 3.57
N PHE A 5 2.09 11.96 4.81
CA PHE A 5 1.35 13.17 5.16
C PHE A 5 1.79 14.36 4.33
N ARG A 6 3.10 14.64 4.26
CA ARG A 6 3.62 15.82 3.54
C ARG A 6 3.44 15.76 2.02
N GLN A 7 3.61 14.58 1.44
CA GLN A 7 3.57 14.43 -0.01
C GLN A 7 2.14 14.37 -0.55
N PHE A 8 1.21 13.84 0.25
CA PHE A 8 -0.15 13.54 -0.17
C PHE A 8 -1.21 14.14 0.75
N LEU A 9 -1.32 13.67 2.00
CA LEU A 9 -2.51 13.98 2.84
C LEU A 9 -2.65 15.47 3.13
N SER A 10 -1.55 16.21 3.33
CA SER A 10 -1.60 17.66 3.57
C SER A 10 -2.11 18.47 2.38
N LYS A 11 -2.25 17.84 1.20
CA LYS A 11 -2.86 18.45 0.00
C LYS A 11 -4.33 18.09 -0.16
N GLN A 12 -4.82 17.10 0.61
CA GLN A 12 -6.19 16.57 0.52
C GLN A 12 -7.05 16.98 1.73
N THR A 13 -6.44 17.46 2.81
CA THR A 13 -7.14 17.87 4.02
C THR A 13 -6.37 18.97 4.76
N ASP A 14 -7.09 19.84 5.45
CA ASP A 14 -6.54 20.85 6.37
C ASP A 14 -6.14 20.27 7.74
N ALA A 15 -6.33 18.97 7.95
CA ALA A 15 -5.99 18.32 9.21
C ALA A 15 -4.48 18.30 9.46
N SER A 16 -4.10 18.50 10.74
CA SER A 16 -2.69 18.47 11.13
C SER A 16 -2.09 17.05 11.11
N LEU A 17 -0.76 16.98 11.01
CA LEU A 17 -0.02 15.72 11.16
C LEU A 17 -0.34 15.01 12.49
N ASN A 18 -0.58 15.77 13.57
CA ASN A 18 -0.93 15.21 14.87
C ASN A 18 -2.32 14.57 14.87
N SER A 19 -3.27 15.13 14.12
CA SER A 19 -4.60 14.55 13.93
C SER A 19 -4.49 13.18 13.26
N TYR A 20 -3.59 13.05 12.29
CA TYR A 20 -3.33 11.77 11.62
C TYR A 20 -2.74 10.71 12.58
N TYR A 21 -1.77 11.07 13.42
CA TYR A 21 -1.26 10.15 14.44
C TYR A 21 -2.34 9.70 15.43
N ARG A 22 -3.22 10.62 15.85
CA ARG A 22 -4.34 10.28 16.74
C ARG A 22 -5.34 9.34 16.09
N ALA A 23 -5.64 9.54 14.80
CA ALA A 23 -6.55 8.67 14.07
C ALA A 23 -6.01 7.23 13.96
N LEU A 24 -4.70 7.07 13.77
CA LEU A 24 -4.06 5.75 13.68
C LEU A 24 -3.87 5.07 15.04
N GLY A 25 -3.74 5.85 16.11
CA GLY A 25 -3.74 5.33 17.48
C GLY A 25 -5.13 5.03 18.02
N ASN A 26 -6.19 5.34 17.28
CA ASN A 26 -7.57 5.10 17.69
C ASN A 26 -7.97 3.65 17.38
N GLY A 27 -8.27 2.87 18.42
CA GLY A 27 -8.68 1.47 18.29
C GLY A 27 -9.97 1.24 17.50
N LEU A 28 -10.76 2.29 17.21
CA LEU A 28 -11.91 2.20 16.30
C LEU A 28 -11.51 2.05 14.83
N VAL A 29 -10.31 2.54 14.46
CA VAL A 29 -9.76 2.40 13.12
C VAL A 29 -8.84 1.17 13.13
N THR A 30 -9.40 0.03 12.73
CA THR A 30 -8.65 -1.23 12.65
C THR A 30 -8.05 -1.39 11.26
N ASP A 31 -7.00 -2.21 11.15
CA ASP A 31 -6.47 -2.58 9.83
C ASP A 31 -7.57 -3.18 8.94
N ALA A 32 -8.45 -4.01 9.50
CA ALA A 32 -9.54 -4.61 8.74
C ALA A 32 -10.51 -3.56 8.16
N SER A 33 -10.87 -2.53 8.93
CA SER A 33 -11.75 -1.47 8.43
C SER A 33 -11.09 -0.60 7.37
N ILE A 34 -9.78 -0.32 7.50
CA ILE A 34 -9.01 0.37 6.45
C ILE A 34 -8.98 -0.46 5.16
N ARG A 35 -8.64 -1.75 5.25
CA ARG A 35 -8.58 -2.66 4.10
C ARG A 35 -9.92 -2.75 3.38
N GLN A 36 -11.01 -2.90 4.15
CA GLN A 36 -12.36 -2.94 3.60
C GLN A 36 -12.73 -1.63 2.91
N ALA A 37 -12.45 -0.48 3.54
CA ALA A 37 -12.71 0.83 2.95
C ALA A 37 -11.96 1.02 1.62
N LEU A 38 -10.68 0.66 1.56
CA LEU A 38 -9.88 0.75 0.34
C LEU A 38 -10.41 -0.16 -0.78
N ALA A 39 -10.79 -1.40 -0.46
CA ALA A 39 -11.39 -2.32 -1.43
C ALA A 39 -12.72 -1.79 -1.98
N LEU A 40 -13.60 -1.27 -1.12
CA LEU A 40 -14.86 -0.67 -1.54
C LEU A 40 -14.65 0.57 -2.42
N GLN A 41 -13.70 1.43 -2.06
CA GLN A 41 -13.36 2.61 -2.88
C GLN A 41 -12.77 2.20 -4.24
N ALA A 42 -11.93 1.15 -4.30
CA ALA A 42 -11.42 0.64 -5.57
C ALA A 42 -12.56 0.15 -6.48
N LEU A 43 -13.49 -0.63 -5.93
CA LEU A 43 -14.65 -1.14 -6.66
C LEU A 43 -15.58 -0.02 -7.14
N ALA A 44 -15.76 1.04 -6.34
CA ALA A 44 -16.61 2.16 -6.68
C ALA A 44 -16.11 2.97 -7.90
N ILE A 45 -14.83 2.84 -8.25
CA ILE A 45 -14.23 3.52 -9.41
C ILE A 45 -14.51 2.75 -10.72
N VAL A 46 -14.88 1.46 -10.65
CA VAL A 46 -15.13 0.64 -11.84
C VAL A 46 -16.36 1.15 -12.60
N PRO A 47 -16.22 1.58 -13.87
CA PRO A 47 -17.36 1.99 -14.67
C PRO A 47 -18.32 0.83 -14.92
N GLU A 48 -19.62 1.12 -15.01
CA GLU A 48 -20.66 0.12 -15.30
C GLU A 48 -20.35 -0.69 -16.57
N ALA A 49 -19.83 -0.02 -17.60
CA ALA A 49 -19.44 -0.65 -18.88
C ALA A 49 -18.35 -1.72 -18.73
N LEU A 50 -17.57 -1.68 -17.65
CA LEU A 50 -16.46 -2.60 -17.38
C LEU A 50 -16.78 -3.58 -16.25
N ARG A 51 -18.05 -3.72 -15.84
CA ARG A 51 -18.43 -4.60 -14.71
C ARG A 51 -18.09 -6.08 -14.93
N GLN A 52 -17.93 -6.51 -16.18
CA GLN A 52 -17.53 -7.88 -16.55
C GLN A 52 -16.03 -8.04 -16.74
N GLU A 53 -15.25 -6.95 -16.73
CA GLU A 53 -13.80 -7.02 -16.80
C GLU A 53 -13.24 -7.60 -15.49
N PRO A 54 -12.15 -8.38 -15.53
CA PRO A 54 -11.59 -9.00 -14.35
C PRO A 54 -11.00 -7.95 -13.40
N ILE A 55 -11.07 -8.24 -12.11
CA ILE A 55 -10.26 -7.53 -11.11
C ILE A 55 -9.04 -8.39 -10.84
N LEU A 56 -7.86 -7.78 -10.89
CA LEU A 56 -6.60 -8.50 -10.69
C LEU A 56 -6.14 -8.29 -9.24
N LEU A 57 -5.85 -9.39 -8.55
CA LEU A 57 -5.23 -9.36 -7.22
C LEU A 57 -3.77 -9.76 -7.36
N SER A 58 -2.86 -8.87 -6.98
CA SER A 58 -1.43 -9.14 -6.96
C SER A 58 -0.93 -9.21 -5.51
N VAL A 59 -0.15 -10.25 -5.23
CA VAL A 59 0.52 -10.46 -3.95
C VAL A 59 2.02 -10.36 -4.20
N ASP A 60 2.69 -9.51 -3.43
CA ASP A 60 4.13 -9.26 -3.57
C ASP A 60 4.80 -9.26 -2.20
N ASP A 61 5.92 -9.98 -2.05
CA ASP A 61 6.77 -9.91 -0.88
C ASP A 61 7.84 -8.83 -1.02
N THR A 62 7.80 -7.85 -0.13
CA THR A 62 8.72 -6.72 -0.16
C THR A 62 9.61 -6.74 1.09
N SER A 63 10.93 -6.68 0.89
CA SER A 63 11.91 -6.47 1.96
C SER A 63 12.48 -5.05 1.92
N ILE A 64 12.44 -4.32 3.03
CA ILE A 64 12.97 -2.96 3.15
C ILE A 64 14.04 -2.93 4.24
N ALA A 65 15.26 -2.55 3.86
CA ALA A 65 16.35 -2.33 4.81
C ALA A 65 16.06 -1.17 5.77
N LYS A 66 16.39 -1.40 7.04
CA LYS A 66 16.28 -0.46 8.14
C LYS A 66 17.64 -0.32 8.81
N TRP A 67 18.00 0.93 9.12
CA TRP A 67 19.21 1.20 9.88
C TRP A 67 18.92 1.11 11.38
N GLY A 68 19.61 0.23 12.09
CA GLY A 68 19.42 -0.01 13.52
C GLY A 68 18.22 -0.91 13.87
N LYS A 69 17.82 -0.92 15.14
CA LYS A 69 16.72 -1.74 15.71
C LYS A 69 15.58 -0.91 16.30
N HIS A 70 15.54 0.39 16.01
CA HIS A 70 14.59 1.32 16.64
C HIS A 70 13.20 1.32 16.00
N PHE A 71 13.01 0.60 14.89
CA PHE A 71 11.71 0.46 14.25
C PHE A 71 11.03 -0.79 14.78
N ASP A 72 9.73 -0.68 15.05
CA ASP A 72 8.91 -1.80 15.47
C ASP A 72 8.73 -2.81 14.32
N GLY A 73 8.78 -4.11 14.64
CA GLY A 73 8.70 -5.19 13.64
C GLY A 73 9.96 -5.37 12.77
N VAL A 74 11.12 -4.88 13.20
CA VAL A 74 12.40 -5.13 12.53
C VAL A 74 12.89 -6.56 12.78
N GLY A 75 12.99 -7.33 11.70
CA GLY A 75 13.63 -8.65 11.68
C GLY A 75 15.06 -8.59 11.13
N ILE A 76 15.77 -9.70 11.25
CA ILE A 76 17.05 -9.93 10.56
C ILE A 76 16.73 -10.65 9.24
N LEU A 77 16.89 -9.94 8.12
CA LEU A 77 16.59 -10.45 6.78
C LEU A 77 17.89 -10.84 6.07
N TYR A 78 17.82 -11.89 5.25
CA TYR A 78 18.95 -12.32 4.44
C TYR A 78 19.08 -11.44 3.20
N ASP A 79 20.26 -10.88 2.96
CA ASP A 79 20.58 -10.14 1.74
C ASP A 79 21.09 -11.13 0.68
N HIS A 80 20.20 -11.56 -0.21
CA HIS A 80 20.58 -12.44 -1.33
C HIS A 80 21.45 -11.75 -2.38
N ALA A 81 21.55 -10.41 -2.38
CA ALA A 81 22.30 -9.63 -3.37
C ALA A 81 23.73 -9.27 -2.93
N LYS A 82 24.07 -9.49 -1.64
CA LYS A 82 25.40 -9.19 -1.10
C LYS A 82 26.31 -10.42 -1.05
N HIS A 83 27.38 -10.38 -1.83
CA HIS A 83 28.46 -11.39 -1.84
C HIS A 83 29.64 -11.03 -0.92
N ASP A 84 29.43 -10.24 0.15
CA ASP A 84 30.48 -9.74 1.04
C ASP A 84 30.58 -10.49 2.39
N GLY A 85 29.86 -11.61 2.53
CA GLY A 85 29.95 -12.51 3.69
C GLY A 85 29.23 -12.03 4.96
N LYS A 86 28.58 -10.84 4.92
CA LYS A 86 27.63 -10.39 5.94
C LYS A 86 26.23 -10.39 5.35
N SER A 87 25.68 -11.60 5.21
CA SER A 87 24.45 -11.85 4.46
C SER A 87 23.16 -11.41 5.16
N TYR A 88 23.22 -10.56 6.19
CA TYR A 88 22.06 -10.20 6.99
C TYR A 88 21.99 -8.71 7.28
N PHE A 89 20.79 -8.14 7.13
CA PHE A 89 20.50 -6.76 7.47
C PHE A 89 19.23 -6.67 8.31
N ASN A 90 19.13 -5.62 9.12
CA ASN A 90 17.90 -5.31 9.82
C ASN A 90 16.89 -4.78 8.81
N GLY A 91 15.68 -5.32 8.76
CA GLY A 91 14.69 -4.89 7.79
C GLY A 91 13.27 -5.27 8.16
N HIS A 92 12.33 -4.72 7.40
CA HIS A 92 10.94 -5.15 7.41
C HIS A 92 10.73 -6.05 6.21
N ALA A 93 10.19 -7.25 6.44
CA ALA A 93 9.60 -8.05 5.37
C ALA A 93 8.10 -7.98 5.53
N PHE A 94 7.38 -7.71 4.45
CA PHE A 94 5.93 -7.77 4.45
C PHE A 94 5.42 -8.30 3.13
N VAL A 95 4.26 -8.93 3.17
CA VAL A 95 3.52 -9.34 1.99
C VAL A 95 2.45 -8.30 1.76
N SER A 96 2.44 -7.67 0.59
CA SER A 96 1.43 -6.71 0.17
C SER A 96 0.34 -7.38 -0.65
N LEU A 97 -0.88 -6.88 -0.55
CA LEU A 97 -2.01 -7.22 -1.41
C LEU A 97 -2.48 -5.96 -2.13
N THR A 98 -2.45 -6.00 -3.45
CA THR A 98 -2.85 -4.90 -4.32
C THR A 98 -3.99 -5.36 -5.23
N MET A 99 -5.06 -4.56 -5.28
CA MET A 99 -6.22 -4.78 -6.13
C MET A 99 -6.12 -3.84 -7.33
N SER A 100 -6.12 -4.39 -8.53
CA SER A 100 -6.11 -3.62 -9.76
C SER A 100 -7.48 -3.65 -10.41
N VAL A 101 -8.09 -2.48 -10.53
CA VAL A 101 -9.46 -2.31 -11.02
C VAL A 101 -9.49 -1.68 -12.42
N PRO A 102 -10.36 -2.14 -13.32
CA PRO A 102 -10.46 -1.63 -14.68
C PRO A 102 -11.12 -0.25 -14.70
N VAL A 103 -10.55 0.66 -15.50
CA VAL A 103 -11.06 2.01 -15.74
C VAL A 103 -11.01 2.33 -17.23
N LEU A 104 -11.90 3.23 -17.66
CA LEU A 104 -11.83 3.81 -18.99
C LEU A 104 -10.87 5.00 -18.97
N HIS A 105 -9.89 4.97 -19.87
CA HIS A 105 -8.95 6.06 -20.07
C HIS A 105 -8.93 6.46 -21.54
N GLU A 106 -9.14 7.75 -21.82
CA GLU A 106 -9.07 8.26 -23.17
C GLU A 106 -7.62 8.55 -23.55
N THR A 107 -7.19 8.09 -24.73
CA THR A 107 -5.86 8.37 -25.27
C THR A 107 -5.97 8.63 -26.76
N ALA A 108 -5.63 9.85 -27.17
CA ALA A 108 -5.72 10.31 -28.56
C ALA A 108 -7.11 10.08 -29.20
N GLY A 109 -8.18 10.38 -28.47
CA GLY A 109 -9.56 10.25 -28.94
C GLY A 109 -10.10 8.82 -28.97
N LYS A 110 -9.37 7.83 -28.43
CA LYS A 110 -9.83 6.44 -28.30
C LYS A 110 -9.93 6.04 -26.84
N GLN A 111 -11.04 5.41 -26.46
CA GLN A 111 -11.17 4.80 -25.14
C GLN A 111 -10.35 3.51 -25.08
N GLN A 112 -9.60 3.36 -24.00
CA GLN A 112 -8.81 2.17 -23.68
C GLN A 112 -9.10 1.75 -22.25
N ILE A 113 -9.13 0.44 -22.01
CA ILE A 113 -9.20 -0.10 -20.66
C ILE A 113 -7.80 -0.02 -20.05
N ARG A 114 -7.70 0.57 -18.86
CA ARG A 114 -6.49 0.58 -18.04
C ARG A 114 -6.81 0.03 -16.67
N TYR A 115 -5.77 -0.35 -15.93
CA TYR A 115 -5.91 -0.85 -14.57
C TYR A 115 -5.27 0.12 -13.59
N ILE A 116 -6.03 0.52 -12.57
CA ILE A 116 -5.51 1.30 -11.45
C ILE A 116 -5.21 0.35 -10.30
N ALA A 117 -3.96 0.32 -9.87
CA ALA A 117 -3.51 -0.46 -8.73
C ALA A 117 -3.81 0.28 -7.41
N VAL A 118 -4.63 -0.33 -6.57
CA VAL A 118 -4.97 0.15 -5.23
C VAL A 118 -4.39 -0.81 -4.20
N PRO A 119 -3.42 -0.39 -3.37
CA PRO A 119 -2.92 -1.23 -2.29
C PRO A 119 -4.04 -1.37 -1.26
N ILE A 120 -4.53 -2.60 -1.06
CA ILE A 120 -5.67 -2.87 -0.16
C ILE A 120 -5.24 -3.55 1.13
N GLY A 121 -3.96 -3.89 1.30
CA GLY A 121 -3.47 -4.42 2.56
C GLY A 121 -2.01 -4.85 2.53
N TYR A 122 -1.48 -5.14 3.71
CA TYR A 122 -0.22 -5.85 3.89
C TYR A 122 -0.26 -6.65 5.18
N VAL A 123 0.65 -7.63 5.28
CA VAL A 123 0.92 -8.39 6.50
C VAL A 123 2.43 -8.40 6.70
N MET A 124 2.87 -7.98 7.89
CA MET A 124 4.27 -8.08 8.28
C MET A 124 4.65 -9.55 8.42
N ARG A 125 5.77 -9.95 7.81
CA ARG A 125 6.44 -11.21 8.14
C ARG A 125 7.33 -10.95 9.35
N THR A 126 6.94 -11.50 10.49
CA THR A 126 7.76 -11.60 11.70
C THR A 126 8.69 -12.80 11.62
#